data_AF-A0A353LXH3-F1
#
_entry.id   AF-A0A353LXH3-F1
#
_cell.length_a   1.000
_cell.length_b   1.000
_cell.length_c   1.000
_cell.angle_alpha   90.00
_cell.angle_beta   90.00
_cell.angle_gamma   90.00
#
_symmetry.space_group_name_H-M   'P 1'
#
loop_
_entity.id
_entity.type
_entity.pdbx_description
1 polymer ?
#
loop_
_entity_poly.entity_id
_entity_poly.type
_entity_poly.pdbx_seq_one_letter_code
_entity_poly.pdbx_strand_id
1 'polypeptide(L)'
;WTHLLSGEVNDGGRWFKGEYDYFSLPLYVRENTLLALGANEERPDYDYVQDLSLHLYELRDGGEATTQVPDLKGETRLTATAKRSGKEIRLEVSELTPGLKFVLHGVTVSKVLGGFVEAEGDAITVIPTDPAMTVEIAE
;
A
#
# COMPACT_ATOMS: atom_id res chain seq x y z
N TRP A 1 8.22 -10.22 -5.20
CA TRP A 1 7.54 -9.43 -6.24
C TRP A 1 6.08 -9.81 -6.22
N THR A 2 5.17 -8.85 -6.18
CA THR A 2 3.73 -9.09 -6.10
C THR A 2 3.07 -8.65 -7.39
N HIS A 3 2.32 -9.53 -8.05
CA HIS A 3 1.62 -9.21 -9.28
C HIS A 3 0.50 -8.19 -9.01
N LEU A 4 0.54 -7.02 -9.65
CA LEU A 4 -0.34 -5.90 -9.32
C LEU A 4 -1.83 -6.24 -9.50
N LEU A 5 -2.16 -7.03 -10.52
CA LEU A 5 -3.55 -7.31 -10.89
C LEU A 5 -4.12 -8.55 -10.19
N SER A 6 -3.28 -9.49 -9.76
CA SER A 6 -3.73 -10.79 -9.23
C SER A 6 -3.31 -11.05 -7.79
N GLY A 7 -2.38 -10.25 -7.24
CA GLY A 7 -1.82 -10.47 -5.91
C GLY A 7 -0.79 -11.60 -5.83
N GLU A 8 -0.54 -12.36 -6.90
CA GLU A 8 0.40 -13.48 -6.87
C GLU A 8 1.81 -13.05 -6.49
N VAL A 9 2.41 -13.71 -5.49
CA VAL A 9 3.75 -13.41 -5.01
C VAL A 9 4.77 -14.37 -5.61
N ASN A 10 5.83 -13.80 -6.19
CA ASN A 10 6.93 -14.51 -6.82
C ASN A 10 8.29 -14.05 -6.28
N ASP A 11 9.17 -15.01 -6.00
CA ASP A 11 10.57 -14.76 -5.64
C ASP A 11 11.40 -14.27 -6.84
N GLY A 12 12.21 -13.23 -6.63
CA GLY A 12 13.10 -12.70 -7.65
C GLY A 12 14.31 -13.59 -7.95
N GLY A 13 15.21 -13.10 -8.82
CA GLY A 13 16.48 -13.77 -9.11
C GLY A 13 16.40 -14.94 -10.09
N ARG A 14 15.26 -15.11 -10.77
CA ARG A 14 15.03 -16.14 -11.77
C ARG A 14 14.09 -15.65 -12.88
N TRP A 15 14.10 -16.36 -14.00
CA TRP A 15 13.18 -16.11 -15.11
C TRP A 15 11.86 -16.83 -14.87
N PHE A 16 10.77 -16.18 -15.26
CA PHE A 16 9.42 -16.73 -15.22
C PHE A 16 8.82 -16.74 -16.61
N LYS A 17 7.97 -17.73 -16.85
CA LYS A 17 7.10 -17.81 -18.02
C LYS A 17 5.67 -17.93 -17.51
N GLY A 18 4.81 -17.00 -17.93
CA GLY A 18 3.38 -17.01 -17.64
C GLY A 18 2.58 -16.91 -18.93
N GLU A 19 1.33 -17.38 -18.89
CA GLU A 19 0.34 -17.16 -19.93
C GLU A 19 -0.59 -16.04 -19.48
N TYR A 20 -0.84 -15.07 -20.35
CA TYR A 20 -1.63 -13.88 -20.06
C TYR A 20 -2.68 -13.68 -21.14
N ASP A 21 -3.90 -13.36 -20.74
CA ASP A 21 -4.96 -12.94 -21.65
C ASP A 21 -4.86 -11.45 -22.00
N TYR A 22 -5.86 -10.90 -22.68
CA TYR A 22 -5.86 -9.49 -23.09
C TYR A 22 -6.00 -8.48 -21.94
N PHE A 23 -6.44 -8.92 -20.76
CA PHE A 23 -6.66 -8.05 -19.59
C PHE A 23 -5.54 -8.18 -18.55
N SER A 24 -4.53 -9.00 -18.83
CA SER A 24 -3.43 -9.27 -17.93
C SER A 24 -2.09 -9.18 -18.65
N LEU A 25 -1.03 -8.97 -17.89
CA LEU A 25 0.35 -8.91 -18.36
C LEU A 25 1.29 -9.06 -17.15
N PRO A 26 2.57 -9.41 -17.33
CA PRO A 26 3.52 -9.50 -16.23
C PRO A 26 3.82 -8.12 -15.64
N LEU A 27 2.97 -7.66 -14.72
CA LEU A 27 3.08 -6.38 -14.02
C LEU A 27 3.27 -6.62 -12.54
N TYR A 28 4.48 -6.35 -12.03
CA TYR A 28 4.87 -6.70 -10.67
C TYR A 28 5.36 -5.50 -9.88
N VAL A 29 4.96 -5.43 -8.61
CA VAL A 29 5.44 -4.49 -7.61
C VAL A 29 6.55 -5.16 -6.79
N ARG A 30 7.62 -4.42 -6.52
CA ARG A 30 8.73 -4.90 -5.68
C ARG A 30 8.30 -4.91 -4.20
N GLU A 31 8.86 -5.81 -3.41
CA GLU A 31 8.79 -5.75 -1.94
C GLU A 31 9.35 -4.44 -1.38
N ASN A 32 8.97 -4.08 -0.15
CA ASN A 32 9.28 -2.79 0.48
C ASN A 32 8.79 -1.58 -0.33
N THR A 33 7.63 -1.70 -0.95
CA THR A 33 7.02 -0.60 -1.74
C THR A 33 5.74 -0.14 -1.07
N LEU A 34 5.58 1.18 -0.96
CA LEU A 34 4.32 1.83 -0.63
C LEU A 34 3.81 2.51 -1.89
N LEU A 35 2.80 1.95 -2.53
CA LEU A 35 2.26 2.42 -3.81
C LEU A 35 0.98 3.22 -3.59
N ALA A 36 0.93 4.42 -4.15
CA ALA A 36 -0.28 5.24 -4.16
C ALA A 36 -1.17 4.85 -5.35
N LEU A 37 -2.41 4.47 -5.09
CA LEU A 37 -3.46 4.25 -6.08
C LEU A 37 -4.61 5.20 -5.77
N GLY A 38 -4.92 6.09 -6.72
CA GLY A 38 -6.06 7.00 -6.56
C GLY A 38 -7.38 6.35 -6.95
N ALA A 39 -8.49 7.01 -6.62
CA ALA A 39 -9.83 6.45 -6.68
C ALA A 39 -10.61 6.72 -7.98
N ASN A 40 -10.02 7.45 -8.94
CA ASN A 40 -10.71 7.82 -10.17
C ASN A 40 -10.22 7.00 -11.37
N GLU A 41 -11.12 6.25 -11.99
CA GLU A 41 -10.84 5.42 -13.17
C GLU A 41 -11.30 6.08 -14.49
N GLU A 42 -12.04 7.19 -14.43
CA GLU A 42 -12.61 7.85 -15.60
C GLU A 42 -11.68 8.91 -16.21
N ARG A 43 -10.86 9.57 -15.36
CA ARG A 43 -9.95 10.62 -15.81
C ARG A 43 -8.61 10.59 -15.06
N PRO A 44 -7.52 11.00 -15.73
CA PRO A 44 -6.20 11.01 -15.10
C PRO A 44 -5.96 12.22 -14.18
N ASP A 45 -6.70 13.32 -14.33
CA ASP A 45 -6.49 14.58 -13.61
C ASP A 45 -7.61 14.85 -12.59
N TYR A 46 -7.34 14.61 -11.31
CA TYR A 46 -8.26 14.79 -10.20
C TYR A 46 -7.48 15.14 -8.93
N ASP A 47 -8.16 15.30 -7.80
CA ASP A 47 -7.49 15.43 -6.51
C ASP A 47 -6.94 14.05 -6.07
N TYR A 48 -5.64 13.81 -6.30
CA TYR A 48 -5.02 12.50 -6.06
C TYR A 48 -5.04 12.03 -4.61
N VAL A 49 -5.29 12.93 -3.65
CA VAL A 49 -5.35 12.57 -2.22
C VAL A 49 -6.77 12.29 -1.73
N GLN A 50 -7.78 12.54 -2.56
CA GLN A 50 -9.15 12.16 -2.29
C GLN A 50 -9.34 10.65 -2.47
N ASP A 51 -9.89 9.98 -1.44
CA ASP A 51 -10.16 8.53 -1.44
C ASP A 51 -8.91 7.67 -1.78
N LEU A 52 -7.73 8.19 -1.44
CA LEU A 52 -6.44 7.60 -1.76
C LEU A 52 -6.23 6.25 -1.07
N SER A 53 -5.78 5.26 -1.83
CA SER A 53 -5.37 3.96 -1.32
C SER A 53 -3.86 3.81 -1.35
N LEU A 54 -3.24 3.57 -0.19
CA LEU A 54 -1.81 3.36 -0.04
C LEU A 54 -1.52 1.86 0.15
N HIS A 55 -1.04 1.20 -0.89
CA HIS A 55 -0.80 -0.24 -0.92
C HIS A 55 0.65 -0.54 -0.49
N LEU A 56 0.81 -1.19 0.66
CA LEU A 56 2.10 -1.64 1.18
C LEU A 56 2.36 -3.09 0.75
N TYR A 57 3.41 -3.30 -0.04
CA TYR A 57 3.77 -4.60 -0.59
C TYR A 57 4.96 -5.22 0.15
N GLU A 58 4.72 -6.38 0.78
CA GLU A 58 5.75 -7.29 1.30
C GLU A 58 6.85 -6.56 2.10
N LEU A 59 6.47 -5.68 3.03
CA LEU A 59 7.44 -4.92 3.84
C LEU A 59 8.20 -5.89 4.76
N ARG A 60 9.48 -6.06 4.48
CA ARG A 60 10.40 -6.95 5.22
C ARG A 60 10.78 -6.33 6.55
N ASP A 61 11.19 -7.17 7.50
CA ASP A 61 11.71 -6.70 8.78
C ASP A 61 12.93 -5.78 8.58
N GLY A 62 12.97 -4.68 9.34
CA GLY A 62 13.94 -3.58 9.17
C GLY A 62 13.72 -2.73 7.91
N GLY A 63 12.72 -3.04 7.10
CA GLY A 63 12.40 -2.32 5.88
C GLY A 63 11.67 -0.99 6.12
N GLU A 64 11.89 -0.06 5.19
CA GLU A 64 11.19 1.22 5.10
C GLU A 64 10.68 1.41 3.66
N ALA A 65 9.48 1.95 3.53
CA ALA A 65 8.90 2.34 2.26
C ALA A 65 8.28 3.74 2.40
N THR A 66 8.56 4.63 1.45
CA THR A 66 8.03 6.00 1.43
C THR A 66 7.40 6.27 0.07
N THR A 67 6.32 7.03 0.07
CA THR A 67 5.67 7.52 -1.14
C THR A 67 5.32 9.00 -1.00
N GLN A 68 5.37 9.70 -2.13
CA GLN A 68 4.99 11.09 -2.24
C GLN A 68 3.90 11.20 -3.31
N VAL A 69 2.76 11.76 -2.93
CA VAL A 69 1.63 12.00 -3.82
C VAL A 69 1.67 13.46 -4.24
N PRO A 70 1.78 13.76 -5.54
CA PRO A 70 1.84 15.13 -6.03
C PRO A 70 0.45 15.78 -6.08
N ASP A 71 0.40 17.10 -6.25
CA ASP A 71 -0.76 17.82 -6.78
C ASP A 71 -0.72 17.91 -8.31
N LEU A 72 -1.71 18.59 -8.91
CA LEU A 72 -1.76 18.81 -10.36
C LEU A 72 -0.64 19.70 -10.93
N LYS A 73 0.14 20.37 -10.07
CA LYS A 73 1.32 21.15 -10.46
C LYS A 73 2.61 20.33 -10.33
N GLY A 74 2.53 19.12 -9.77
CA GLY A 74 3.68 18.25 -9.52
C GLY A 74 4.36 18.47 -8.17
N GLU A 75 3.82 19.34 -7.32
CA GLU A 75 4.35 19.60 -5.98
C GLU A 75 3.87 18.52 -5.01
N THR A 76 4.69 18.13 -4.03
CA THR A 76 4.28 17.10 -3.06
C THR A 76 3.13 17.58 -2.19
N ARG A 77 1.95 16.95 -2.33
CA ARG A 77 0.75 17.25 -1.55
C ARG A 77 0.65 16.42 -0.28
N LEU A 78 1.09 15.16 -0.34
CA LEU A 78 1.03 14.21 0.76
C LEU A 78 2.25 13.29 0.72
N THR A 79 2.83 13.02 1.89
CA THR A 79 3.90 12.03 2.05
C THR A 79 3.44 10.97 3.04
N ALA A 80 3.67 9.71 2.71
CA ALA A 80 3.41 8.61 3.62
C ALA A 80 4.62 7.67 3.70
N THR A 81 4.82 7.09 4.87
CA THR A 81 5.94 6.19 5.16
C THR A 81 5.45 4.99 5.96
N ALA A 82 6.04 3.82 5.70
CA ALA A 82 5.85 2.60 6.45
C ALA A 82 7.22 2.07 6.90
N LYS A 83 7.35 1.73 8.18
CA LYS A 83 8.58 1.16 8.77
C LYS A 83 8.24 -0.10 9.54
N ARG A 84 9.00 -1.16 9.32
CA ARG A 84 8.82 -2.41 10.06
C ARG A 84 9.97 -2.66 11.04
N SER A 85 9.62 -3.01 12.27
CA SER A 85 10.53 -3.50 13.30
C SER A 85 9.93 -4.73 13.97
N GLY A 86 10.44 -5.90 13.61
CA GLY A 86 9.92 -7.20 14.03
C GLY A 86 8.47 -7.40 13.58
N LYS A 87 7.57 -7.41 14.56
CA LYS A 87 6.13 -7.59 14.37
C LYS A 87 5.35 -6.27 14.30
N GLU A 88 6.04 -5.14 14.44
CA GLU A 88 5.41 -3.83 14.41
C GLU A 88 5.64 -3.17 13.05
N ILE A 89 4.56 -2.68 12.44
CA ILE A 89 4.61 -1.78 11.29
C ILE A 89 4.09 -0.42 11.74
N ARG A 90 4.96 0.58 11.69
CA ARG A 90 4.62 1.98 11.93
C ARG A 90 4.28 2.64 10.61
N LEU A 91 3.07 3.17 10.51
CA LEU A 91 2.56 3.89 9.35
C LEU A 91 2.47 5.37 9.73
N GLU A 92 2.97 6.25 8.88
CA GLU A 92 2.88 7.70 9.07
C GLU A 92 2.42 8.36 7.77
N VAL A 93 1.58 9.37 7.89
CA VAL A 93 1.14 10.22 6.79
C VAL A 93 1.22 11.68 7.23
N SER A 94 1.60 12.57 6.32
CA SER A 94 1.76 14.00 6.61
C SER A 94 0.45 14.69 6.99
N GLU A 95 -0.68 14.22 6.46
CA GLU A 95 -2.02 14.77 6.68
C GLU A 95 -3.06 13.67 6.45
N LEU A 96 -4.14 13.65 7.23
CA LEU A 96 -5.30 12.80 6.96
C LEU A 96 -6.18 13.43 5.90
N THR A 97 -6.55 12.66 4.88
CA THR A 97 -7.45 13.10 3.81
C THR A 97 -8.73 12.24 3.80
N PRO A 98 -9.86 12.77 3.30
CA PRO A 98 -11.10 12.00 3.23
C PRO A 98 -10.90 10.70 2.44
N GLY A 99 -11.34 9.58 3.03
CA GLY A 99 -11.29 8.26 2.40
C GLY A 99 -9.90 7.63 2.30
N LEU A 100 -8.86 8.24 2.90
CA LEU A 100 -7.52 7.66 2.95
C LEU A 100 -7.54 6.28 3.59
N LYS A 101 -6.91 5.30 2.96
CA LYS A 101 -6.73 3.96 3.51
C LYS A 101 -5.35 3.38 3.21
N PHE A 102 -4.88 2.50 4.09
CA PHE A 102 -3.70 1.68 3.86
C PHE A 102 -4.12 0.25 3.59
N VAL A 103 -3.61 -0.36 2.52
CA VAL A 103 -3.85 -1.76 2.17
C VAL A 103 -2.57 -2.53 2.36
N LEU A 104 -2.54 -3.46 3.31
CA LEU A 104 -1.35 -4.22 3.67
C LEU A 104 -1.37 -5.60 3.00
N HIS A 105 -0.43 -5.83 2.09
CA HIS A 105 -0.28 -7.09 1.35
C HIS A 105 0.71 -8.01 2.06
N GLY A 106 0.41 -9.31 2.08
CA GLY A 106 1.32 -10.35 2.62
C GLY A 106 1.43 -10.39 4.15
N VAL A 107 0.53 -9.72 4.87
CA VAL A 107 0.50 -9.71 6.34
C VAL A 107 -0.90 -9.93 6.87
N THR A 108 -0.97 -10.59 8.02
CA THR A 108 -2.17 -10.65 8.87
C THR A 108 -2.00 -9.69 10.04
N VAL A 109 -3.05 -8.94 10.37
CA VAL A 109 -3.02 -7.95 11.44
C VAL A 109 -3.68 -8.52 12.69
N SER A 110 -3.02 -8.40 13.84
CA SER A 110 -3.55 -8.79 15.14
C SER A 110 -4.13 -7.60 15.91
N LYS A 111 -3.56 -6.40 15.71
CA LYS A 111 -3.97 -5.18 16.42
C LYS A 111 -3.56 -3.92 15.65
N VAL A 112 -4.36 -2.87 15.79
CA VAL A 112 -4.07 -1.53 15.28
C VAL A 112 -4.25 -0.50 16.39
N LEU A 113 -3.34 0.47 16.44
CA LEU A 113 -3.40 1.68 17.26
C LEU A 113 -3.35 2.90 16.33
N GLY A 114 -4.23 3.88 16.56
CA GLY A 114 -4.35 5.08 15.71
C GLY A 114 -5.20 4.88 14.44
N GLY A 115 -5.94 3.78 14.37
CA GLY A 115 -6.84 3.46 13.26
C GLY A 115 -7.66 2.20 13.57
N PHE A 116 -8.43 1.75 12.60
CA PHE A 116 -9.19 0.50 12.68
C PHE A 116 -9.06 -0.32 11.40
N VAL A 117 -9.39 -1.61 11.49
CA VAL A 117 -9.29 -2.55 10.38
C VAL A 117 -10.67 -2.73 9.74
N GLU A 118 -10.71 -2.64 8.41
CA GLU A 118 -11.81 -3.14 7.60
C GLU A 118 -11.29 -4.31 6.76
N ALA A 119 -12.03 -5.41 6.75
CA ALA A 119 -11.68 -6.57 5.93
C ALA A 119 -12.42 -6.48 4.59
N GLU A 120 -11.66 -6.28 3.50
CA GLU A 120 -12.15 -6.38 2.13
C GLU A 120 -11.18 -7.24 1.30
N GLY A 121 -11.62 -8.43 0.90
CA GLY A 121 -10.81 -9.35 0.07
C GLY A 121 -9.66 -10.02 0.82
N ASP A 122 -8.58 -10.32 0.09
CA ASP A 122 -7.42 -11.09 0.59
C ASP A 122 -6.38 -10.22 1.33
N ALA A 123 -6.50 -8.89 1.27
CA ALA A 123 -5.59 -7.95 1.92
C ALA A 123 -6.27 -7.23 3.10
N ILE A 124 -5.46 -6.78 4.07
CA ILE A 124 -5.98 -6.05 5.23
C ILE A 124 -6.01 -4.56 4.93
N THR A 125 -7.19 -3.94 5.08
CA THR A 125 -7.35 -2.49 4.96
C THR A 125 -7.35 -1.85 6.35
N VAL A 126 -6.49 -0.85 6.54
CA VAL A 126 -6.40 -0.04 7.76
C VAL A 126 -6.87 1.38 7.44
N ILE A 127 -7.89 1.82 8.17
CA ILE A 127 -8.43 3.18 8.08
C ILE A 127 -7.80 4.03 9.19
N PRO A 128 -7.05 5.08 8.86
CA PRO A 128 -6.39 5.94 9.84
C PRO A 128 -7.38 6.86 10.57
N THR A 129 -7.24 6.94 11.88
CA THR A 129 -7.85 7.99 12.71
C THR A 129 -6.83 9.02 13.17
N ASP A 130 -5.54 8.66 13.16
CA ASP A 130 -4.40 9.50 13.50
C ASP A 130 -3.37 9.51 12.36
N PRO A 131 -2.59 10.61 12.18
CA PRO A 131 -1.54 10.68 11.16
C PRO A 131 -0.40 9.67 11.36
N ALA A 132 -0.26 9.13 12.57
CA ALA A 132 0.70 8.08 12.90
C ALA A 132 -0.05 6.89 13.52
N MET A 133 0.18 5.71 12.97
CA MET A 133 -0.44 4.47 13.40
C MET A 133 0.61 3.40 13.65
N THR A 134 0.24 2.47 14.51
CA THR A 134 1.02 1.26 14.76
C THR A 134 0.14 0.05 14.48
N VAL A 135 0.63 -0.83 13.63
CA VAL A 135 -0.01 -2.10 13.28
C VAL A 135 0.86 -3.23 13.79
N GLU A 136 0.31 -4.08 14.65
CA GLU A 136 0.95 -5.34 15.05
C GLU A 136 0.50 -6.45 14.10
N ILE A 137 1.46 -7.18 13.53
CA ILE A 137 1.20 -8.35 12.70
C ILE A 137 1.00 -9.60 13.57
N ALA A 138 0.15 -10.51 13.12
CA ALA A 138 -0.01 -11.83 13.74
C ALA A 138 1.21 -12.74 13.45
N GLU A 139 1.33 -13.83 14.22
CA GLU A 139 2.37 -14.87 14.01
C GLU A 139 2.16 -15.71 12.76
#